data_AF-A0A5R1YZG2-F1
#
_entry.id   AF-A0A5R1YZG2-F1
#
_cell.length_a   1.000
_cell.length_b   1.000
_cell.length_c   1.000
_cell.angle_alpha   90.00
_cell.angle_beta   90.00
_cell.angle_gamma   90.00
#
_symmetry.space_group_name_H-M   'P 1'
#
loop_
_entity.id
_entity.type
_entity.pdbx_description
1 polymer ?
#
loop_
_entity_poly.entity_id
_entity_poly.type
_entity_poly.pdbx_seq_one_letter_code
_entity_poly.pdbx_strand_id
1 'polypeptide(L)' 'MELSSLTAVSPVDGRYGDKVSALRGIFSEYGLLKFRVQVLSLILISEPTILSVSVYGGYGL' A
#
# COMPACT_ATOMS: atom_id res chain seq x y z
N MET A 1 -18.86 -2.19 14.76
CA MET A 1 -19.45 -2.95 13.64
C MET A 1 -18.30 -3.35 12.75
N GLU A 2 -18.18 -4.63 12.41
CA GLU A 2 -17.14 -5.10 11.49
C GLU A 2 -17.47 -4.71 10.04
N LEU A 3 -16.42 -4.52 9.24
CA LEU A 3 -16.56 -4.18 7.82
C LEU A 3 -16.98 -5.44 7.03
N SER A 4 -18.08 -5.33 6.31
CA SER A 4 -18.64 -6.37 5.45
C SER A 4 -19.27 -5.71 4.22
N SER A 5 -19.59 -6.48 3.18
CA SER A 5 -20.27 -5.95 2.00
C SER A 5 -21.61 -5.25 2.34
N LEU A 6 -22.30 -5.72 3.39
CA LEU A 6 -23.59 -5.19 3.82
C LEU A 6 -23.46 -3.95 4.73
N THR A 7 -22.32 -3.80 5.41
CA THR A 7 -22.03 -2.68 6.33
C THR A 7 -21.12 -1.63 5.70
N ALA A 8 -20.64 -1.84 4.48
CA ALA A 8 -19.85 -0.87 3.74
C ALA A 8 -20.69 0.39 3.45
N VAL A 9 -20.16 1.55 3.84
CA VAL A 9 -20.81 2.86 3.65
C VAL A 9 -20.90 3.21 2.16
N SER A 10 -19.86 2.89 1.39
CA SER A 10 -19.84 3.08 -0.05
C SER A 10 -20.41 1.84 -0.78
N PRO A 11 -21.32 2.03 -1.76
CA PRO A 11 -21.84 0.91 -2.55
C PRO A 11 -20.77 0.28 -3.45
N VAL A 12 -19.65 0.98 -3.71
CA VAL A 12 -18.50 0.47 -4.47
C VAL A 12 -17.82 -0.68 -3.71
N ASP A 13 -17.67 -0.54 -2.39
CA ASP A 13 -17.04 -1.57 -1.55
C ASP A 13 -18.04 -2.62 -1.04
N GLY A 14 -19.34 -2.29 -1.07
CA GLY A 14 -20.45 -3.16 -0.72
C GLY A 14 -21.15 -3.79 -1.92
N ARG A 15 -22.34 -3.27 -2.27
CA ARG A 15 -23.25 -3.82 -3.32
C ARG A 15 -22.57 -4.16 -4.64
N TYR A 16 -21.59 -3.35 -5.06
CA TYR A 16 -20.89 -3.53 -6.33
C TYR A 16 -19.46 -4.05 -6.17
N GLY A 17 -19.06 -4.44 -4.96
CA GLY A 17 -17.70 -4.89 -4.64
C GLY A 17 -17.20 -6.01 -5.55
N ASP A 18 -18.06 -6.96 -5.88
CA ASP A 18 -17.72 -8.08 -6.77
C ASP A 18 -17.41 -7.62 -8.20
N LYS A 19 -18.04 -6.53 -8.66
CA LYS A 19 -17.83 -5.96 -9.99
C LYS A 19 -16.52 -5.18 -10.10
N VAL A 20 -15.95 -4.76 -8.97
CA VAL A 20 -14.72 -3.96 -8.90
C VAL A 20 -13.62 -4.66 -8.11
N SER A 21 -13.73 -5.97 -7.89
CA SER A 21 -12.80 -6.75 -7.08
C SER A 21 -11.33 -6.60 -7.54
N ALA A 22 -11.11 -6.50 -8.85
CA ALA A 22 -9.79 -6.26 -9.44
C ALA A 22 -9.15 -4.92 -9.00
N LEU A 23 -9.96 -3.90 -8.68
CA LEU A 23 -9.47 -2.59 -8.26
C LEU A 23 -8.93 -2.58 -6.82
N ARG A 24 -9.34 -3.53 -5.97
CA ARG A 24 -8.89 -3.61 -4.57
C ARG A 24 -7.37 -3.79 -4.47
N GLY A 25 -6.74 -4.49 -5.40
CA GLY A 25 -5.28 -4.64 -5.40
C GLY A 25 -4.49 -3.39 -5.83
N ILE A 26 -5.19 -2.34 -6.30
CA ILE A 26 -4.58 -1.18 -6.96
C ILE A 26 -4.90 0.11 -6.18
N PHE A 27 -6.18 0.37 -5.92
CA PHE A 27 -6.65 1.64 -5.35
C PHE A 27 -7.04 1.59 -3.87
N SER A 28 -6.92 0.42 -3.23
CA SER A 28 -7.03 0.36 -1.77
C SER A 28 -5.76 0.87 -1.10
N GLU A 29 -5.83 1.08 0.21
CA GLU A 29 -4.63 1.32 1.03
C GLU A 29 -3.59 0.20 0.87
N TYR A 30 -4.03 -1.06 0.77
CA TYR A 30 -3.15 -2.17 0.45
C TYR A 30 -2.45 -1.99 -0.91
N GLY A 31 -3.19 -1.61 -1.96
CA GLY A 31 -2.62 -1.35 -3.28
C GLY A 31 -1.60 -0.22 -3.26
N LEU A 32 -1.91 0.87 -2.57
CA LEU A 32 -0.99 2.00 -2.37
C LEU A 32 0.29 1.56 -1.66
N LEU A 33 0.18 0.83 -0.55
CA LEU A 33 1.34 0.35 0.21
C LEU A 33 2.17 -0.64 -0.61
N LYS A 34 1.52 -1.54 -1.35
CA LYS A 34 2.20 -2.47 -2.27
C LYS A 34 3.06 -1.71 -3.28
N PHE A 35 2.51 -0.69 -3.94
CA PHE A 35 3.28 0.11 -4.90
C PHE A 35 4.36 0.95 -4.24
N ARG A 36 4.14 1.48 -3.03
CA ARG A 36 5.20 2.18 -2.27
C ARG A 36 6.38 1.26 -1.97
N VAL A 37 6.12 0.04 -1.49
CA VAL A 37 7.18 -0.94 -1.21
C VAL A 37 7.87 -1.36 -2.51
N GLN A 38 7.13 -1.56 -3.59
CA GLN A 38 7.68 -1.93 -4.88
C GLN A 38 8.58 -0.83 -5.46
N VAL A 39 8.18 0.43 -5.40
CA VAL A 39 9.01 1.55 -5.85
C VAL A 39 10.27 1.67 -4.99
N LEU A 40 10.12 1.54 -3.66
CA LEU A 40 11.27 1.59 -2.75
C LEU A 40 12.26 0.45 -3.02
N SER A 41 11.78 -0.77 -3.28
CA SER A 41 12.65 -1.90 -3.61
C SER A 41 13.35 -1.73 -4.96
N LEU A 42 12.66 -1.15 -5.95
CA LEU A 42 13.26 -0.82 -7.24
C LEU A 42 14.34 0.25 -7.10
N ILE A 43 14.08 1.31 -6.31
CA ILE A 43 15.07 2.36 -6.02
C ILE A 43 16.28 1.76 -5.30
N LEU A 44 16.08 0.87 -4.33
CA LEU A 44 17.17 0.19 -3.62
C LEU A 44 18.03 -0.68 -4.56
N ILE A 45 17.39 -1.36 -5.52
CA ILE A 45 18.11 -2.15 -6.52
C ILE A 45 18.92 -1.26 -7.47
N SER A 46 18.42 -0.08 -7.84
CA SER A 46 19.14 0.86 -8.70
C SER A 46 20.24 1.62 -7.98
N GLU A 47 20.00 2.03 -6.73
CA GLU A 47 20.91 2.86 -5.91
C GLU A 47 20.96 2.35 -4.46
N PRO A 48 21.83 1.39 -4.14
CA PRO A 48 21.83 0.71 -2.85
C PRO A 48 22.27 1.60 -1.66
N THR A 49 22.82 2.78 -1.93
CA THR A 49 23.35 3.73 -0.93
C THR A 49 22.29 4.63 -0.29
N ILE A 50 21.07 4.73 -0.84
CA ILE A 50 20.03 5.63 -0.30
C ILE A 50 19.57 5.21 1.11
N LEU A 51 19.57 3.91 1.41
CA LEU A 51 19.14 3.39 2.71
C LEU A 51 20.24 3.46 3.80
N SER A 52 21.52 3.52 3.43
CA SER A 52 22.59 3.66 4.44
C SER A 52 22.53 5.04 5.11
N VAL A 53 22.16 6.10 4.39
CA VAL A 53 22.08 7.45 4.97
C VAL A 53 20.89 7.60 5.94
N SER A 54 19.73 7.00 5.64
CA SER A 54 18.55 7.09 6.52
C SER A 54 18.58 6.12 7.70
N VAL A 55 19.23 4.95 7.55
CA VAL A 55 19.34 3.96 8.66
C VAL A 55 20.46 4.35 9.62
N TYR A 56 21.58 4.92 9.15
CA TYR A 56 22.65 5.39 10.04
C TYR A 56 22.42 6.80 10.61
N GLY A 57 21.47 7.58 10.07
CA GLY A 57 21.12 8.91 10.58
C GLY A 57 20.29 8.92 11.88
N GLY A 58 19.88 7.76 12.40
CA GLY A 58 19.07 7.63 13.63
C GLY A 58 19.78 6.97 14.82
N TYR A 59 21.03 6.53 14.65
CA TYR A 59 21.87 5.97 15.72
C TYR A 59 23.14 6.82 15.89
N GLY A 60 22.95 8.14 16.03
CA GLY A 60 23.97 9.05 16.54
C GLY A 60 23.72 9.30 18.03
N LEU A 61 24.81 9.24 18.80
CA LEU A 61 24.95 9.76 20.17
C LEU A 61 24.13 11.03 20.45
#